data_AF-A0A4Y8L4X2-F1
#
_entry.id   AF-A0A4Y8L4X2-F1
#
_cell.length_a   1.000
_cell.length_b   1.000
_cell.length_c   1.000
_cell.angle_alpha   90.00
_cell.angle_beta   90.00
_cell.angle_gamma   90.00
#
_symmetry.space_group_name_H-M   'P 1'
#
loop_
_entity.id
_entity.type
_entity.pdbx_description
1 polymer ?
#
loop_
_entity_poly.entity_id
_entity_poly.type
_entity_poly.pdbx_seq_one_letter_code
_entity_poly.pdbx_strand_id
1 'polypeptide(L)'
;MEFYTIGVYNSTEQSFFKKLIENNIDIFCDIRQRRGVRGAKYSYVNSKKLQGKLEELNIPYRHIIDLAPTPEIRNLQKEADDTIGELKRNRNNLGEVFLSMYKERILDIFDFDIFISELKESKNNKVVFFCVEEKAEACHRSIVTNKLGEMGYKIIHL
;
A
#
# COMPACT_ATOMS: atom_id res chain seq x y z
N MET A 1 18.31 2.74 0.56
CA MET A 1 16.85 2.97 0.49
C MET A 1 16.16 1.75 1.06
N GLU A 2 15.15 1.97 1.89
CA GLU A 2 14.34 0.97 2.58
C GLU A 2 12.87 1.22 2.23
N PHE A 3 12.12 0.15 1.98
CA PHE A 3 10.70 0.21 1.68
C PHE A 3 9.90 -0.45 2.79
N TYR A 4 8.86 0.25 3.20
CA TYR A 4 7.98 -0.14 4.27
C TYR A 4 6.58 -0.41 3.73
N THR A 5 5.83 -1.29 4.39
CA THR A 5 4.39 -1.39 4.16
C THR A 5 3.64 -1.07 5.44
N ILE A 6 2.51 -0.37 5.33
CA ILE A 6 1.63 -0.13 6.48
C ILE A 6 0.15 -0.35 6.10
N GLY A 7 -0.60 -0.93 7.04
CA GLY A 7 -2.05 -1.11 7.02
C GLY A 7 -2.75 -0.28 8.10
N VAL A 8 -4.07 -0.11 8.02
CA VAL A 8 -4.84 0.63 9.04
C VAL A 8 -5.73 -0.26 9.92
N TYR A 9 -6.10 -1.44 9.45
CA TYR A 9 -6.93 -2.32 10.26
C TYR A 9 -6.19 -2.75 11.52
N ASN A 10 -6.95 -2.82 12.63
CA ASN A 10 -6.44 -3.08 13.98
C ASN A 10 -5.42 -2.05 14.53
N SER A 11 -5.31 -0.86 13.91
CA SER A 11 -4.58 0.28 14.50
C SER A 11 -5.51 1.35 15.08
N THR A 12 -4.96 2.11 16.02
CA THR A 12 -5.50 3.41 16.43
C THR A 12 -4.78 4.50 15.64
N GLU A 13 -5.34 5.72 15.63
CA GLU A 13 -4.65 6.87 15.04
C GLU A 13 -3.25 7.05 15.64
N GLN A 14 -3.16 7.01 16.97
CA GLN A 14 -1.90 7.14 17.69
C GLN A 14 -0.91 6.04 17.31
N SER A 15 -1.32 4.76 17.30
CA SER A 15 -0.39 3.68 16.97
C SER A 15 0.03 3.69 15.50
N PHE A 16 -0.85 4.09 14.60
CA PHE A 16 -0.57 4.22 13.17
C PHE A 16 0.52 5.27 12.90
N PHE A 17 0.35 6.49 13.40
CA PHE A 17 1.32 7.56 13.17
C PHE A 17 2.62 7.37 13.96
N LYS A 18 2.56 6.75 15.16
CA LYS A 18 3.76 6.41 15.94
C LYS A 18 4.71 5.50 15.16
N LYS A 19 4.19 4.49 14.45
CA LYS A 19 5.01 3.61 13.59
C LYS A 19 5.78 4.38 12.52
N LEU A 20 5.17 5.40 11.91
CA LEU A 20 5.82 6.23 10.89
C LEU A 20 6.99 7.04 11.48
N ILE A 21 6.78 7.61 12.67
CA ILE A 21 7.78 8.41 13.37
C ILE A 21 8.94 7.54 13.85
N GLU A 22 8.64 6.41 14.51
CA GLU A 22 9.67 5.50 15.05
C GLU A 22 10.56 4.92 13.96
N ASN A 23 10.03 4.71 12.76
CA ASN A 23 10.79 4.24 11.61
C ASN A 23 11.48 5.36 10.83
N ASN A 24 11.21 6.63 11.16
CA ASN A 24 11.70 7.82 10.46
C ASN A 24 11.35 7.77 8.97
N ILE A 25 10.08 7.59 8.65
CA ILE A 25 9.59 7.56 7.28
C ILE A 25 9.80 8.92 6.60
N ASP A 26 10.46 8.93 5.45
CA ASP A 26 10.76 10.13 4.67
C ASP A 26 9.58 10.52 3.75
N ILE A 27 8.83 9.54 3.24
CA ILE A 27 7.69 9.79 2.35
C ILE A 27 6.62 8.71 2.49
N PHE A 28 5.36 9.15 2.44
CA PHE A 28 4.19 8.31 2.50
C PHE A 28 3.55 8.15 1.11
N CYS A 29 3.59 6.93 0.58
CA CYS A 29 3.01 6.56 -0.71
C CYS A 29 1.67 5.84 -0.53
N ASP A 30 0.57 6.52 -0.85
CA ASP A 30 -0.77 5.94 -0.87
C ASP A 30 -0.99 5.26 -2.23
N ILE A 31 -1.24 3.95 -2.23
CA ILE A 31 -1.47 3.16 -3.45
C ILE A 31 -2.91 2.62 -3.52
N ARG A 32 -3.84 3.30 -2.84
CA ARG A 32 -5.26 2.94 -2.87
C ARG A 32 -5.93 3.54 -4.09
N GLN A 33 -6.83 2.76 -4.71
CA GLN A 33 -7.74 3.31 -5.73
C GLN A 33 -8.70 4.33 -5.11
N ARG A 34 -9.31 3.95 -3.99
CA ARG A 34 -10.27 4.79 -3.25
C ARG A 34 -9.64 5.17 -1.92
N ARG A 35 -9.44 6.47 -1.71
CA ARG A 35 -8.75 7.03 -0.53
C ARG A 35 -9.69 7.30 0.66
N GLY A 36 -10.84 6.61 0.66
CA GLY A 36 -11.88 6.74 1.68
C GLY A 36 -12.17 5.38 2.31
N VAL A 37 -12.14 5.34 3.64
CA VAL A 37 -12.63 4.23 4.46
C VAL A 37 -14.00 4.60 5.05
N ARG A 38 -14.89 3.61 5.15
CA ARG A 38 -16.24 3.81 5.69
C ARG A 38 -16.22 3.78 7.22
N GLY A 39 -17.07 4.62 7.83
CA GLY A 39 -17.23 4.69 9.28
C GLY A 39 -16.16 5.51 10.00
N ALA A 40 -16.41 5.79 11.28
CA ALA A 40 -15.55 6.67 12.08
C ALA A 40 -14.23 6.01 12.51
N LYS A 41 -14.23 4.69 12.75
CA LYS A 41 -13.13 3.92 13.36
C LYS A 41 -11.77 4.17 12.72
N TYR A 42 -11.71 4.24 11.39
CA TYR A 42 -10.47 4.44 10.64
C TYR A 42 -10.46 5.77 9.88
N SER A 43 -11.34 6.72 10.24
CA SER A 43 -11.51 7.95 9.44
C SER A 43 -10.23 8.79 9.36
N TYR A 44 -9.27 8.61 10.27
CA TYR A 44 -7.96 9.28 10.26
C TYR A 44 -7.09 8.95 9.04
N VAL A 45 -7.35 7.86 8.30
CA VAL A 45 -6.68 7.56 7.03
C VAL A 45 -7.48 7.95 5.78
N ASN A 46 -8.58 8.71 5.94
CA ASN A 46 -9.25 9.34 4.80
C ASN A 46 -8.36 10.45 4.24
N SER A 47 -8.25 10.53 2.91
CA SER A 47 -7.28 11.38 2.19
C SER A 47 -6.99 12.73 2.84
N LYS A 48 -8.02 13.54 3.13
CA LYS A 48 -7.85 14.89 3.68
C LYS A 48 -7.27 14.88 5.10
N LYS A 49 -7.79 14.02 5.98
CA LYS A 49 -7.32 13.88 7.37
C LYS A 49 -5.90 13.33 7.41
N LEU A 50 -5.64 12.31 6.59
CA LEU A 50 -4.33 11.67 6.47
C LEU A 50 -3.27 12.68 6.03
N GLN A 51 -3.55 13.44 4.96
CA GLN A 51 -2.62 14.44 4.45
C GLN A 51 -2.34 15.54 5.47
N GLY A 52 -3.39 16.08 6.12
CA GLY A 52 -3.19 17.09 7.17
C GLY A 52 -2.34 16.56 8.32
N LYS A 53 -2.55 15.32 8.75
CA LYS A 53 -1.74 14.74 9.83
C LYS A 53 -0.30 14.45 9.43
N LEU A 54 -0.07 14.03 8.18
CA LEU A 54 1.27 13.81 7.64
C LEU A 54 2.03 15.14 7.46
N GLU A 55 1.34 16.20 7.06
CA GLU A 55 1.89 17.56 6.96
C GLU A 55 2.34 18.08 8.34
N GLU A 56 1.51 17.91 9.38
CA GLU A 56 1.91 18.21 10.78
C GLU A 56 3.17 17.46 11.22
N LEU A 57 3.40 16.26 10.67
CA LEU A 57 4.56 15.41 10.97
C LEU A 57 5.75 15.67 10.03
N ASN A 58 5.63 16.61 9.08
CA ASN A 58 6.60 16.86 8.01
C ASN A 58 6.93 15.61 7.18
N ILE A 59 5.93 14.75 6.94
CA ILE A 59 6.04 13.58 6.07
C ILE A 59 5.33 13.89 4.75
N PRO A 60 6.05 14.11 3.64
CA PRO A 60 5.46 14.24 2.31
C PRO A 60 4.50 13.11 1.97
N TYR A 61 3.39 13.46 1.30
CA TYR A 61 2.39 12.50 0.82
C TYR A 61 2.41 12.44 -0.72
N ARG A 62 2.46 11.22 -1.27
CA ARG A 62 2.31 10.97 -2.71
C ARG A 62 1.21 9.94 -2.93
N HIS A 63 0.24 10.26 -3.78
CA HIS A 63 -0.75 9.28 -4.25
C HIS A 63 -0.25 8.67 -5.55
N ILE A 64 0.02 7.36 -5.55
CA ILE A 64 0.49 6.62 -6.73
C ILE A 64 -0.65 5.73 -7.20
N ILE A 65 -1.54 6.32 -7.99
CA ILE A 65 -2.74 5.63 -8.50
C ILE A 65 -2.38 4.50 -9.46
N ASP A 66 -1.24 4.59 -10.14
CA ASP A 66 -0.78 3.60 -11.11
C ASP A 66 -0.41 2.27 -10.45
N LEU A 67 -0.13 2.27 -9.14
CA LEU A 67 0.07 1.06 -8.34
C LEU A 67 -1.21 0.60 -7.62
N ALA A 68 -2.37 1.16 -7.95
CA ALA A 68 -3.64 0.69 -7.40
C ALA A 68 -4.22 -0.43 -8.28
N PRO A 69 -4.74 -1.53 -7.71
CA PRO A 69 -5.44 -2.54 -8.49
C PRO A 69 -6.69 -1.91 -9.12
N THR A 70 -6.91 -2.15 -10.41
CA THR A 70 -8.08 -1.64 -11.14
C THR A 70 -9.38 -2.27 -10.63
N PRO A 71 -10.55 -1.66 -10.88
CA PRO A 71 -11.84 -2.29 -10.61
C PRO A 71 -11.99 -3.68 -11.24
N GLU A 72 -11.46 -3.87 -12.45
CA GLU A 72 -11.49 -5.14 -13.18
C GLU A 72 -10.71 -6.24 -12.47
N ILE A 73 -9.46 -5.97 -12.06
CA ILE A 73 -8.63 -6.93 -11.30
C ILE A 73 -9.31 -7.31 -9.99
N ARG A 74 -9.97 -6.34 -9.33
CA ARG A 74 -10.76 -6.60 -8.11
C ARG A 74 -12.01 -7.44 -8.36
N ASN A 75 -12.66 -7.29 -9.52
CA ASN A 75 -13.85 -8.06 -9.87
C ASN A 75 -13.50 -9.51 -10.21
N LEU A 76 -12.40 -9.74 -10.95
CA LEU A 76 -11.90 -11.09 -11.23
C LEU A 76 -11.61 -11.88 -9.94
N GLN A 77 -11.04 -11.20 -8.94
CA GLN A 77 -10.85 -11.81 -7.63
C GLN A 77 -12.18 -12.19 -6.97
N LYS A 78 -13.20 -11.33 -7.08
CA LYS A 78 -14.52 -11.59 -6.51
C LYS A 78 -15.19 -12.79 -7.17
N GLU A 79 -15.14 -12.88 -8.50
CA GLU A 79 -15.71 -14.00 -9.25
C GLU A 79 -15.03 -15.34 -8.90
N ALA A 80 -13.71 -15.32 -8.73
CA ALA A 80 -12.96 -16.48 -8.25
C ALA A 80 -13.38 -16.87 -6.82
N ASP A 81 -13.49 -15.90 -5.91
CA ASP A 81 -13.91 -16.12 -4.51
C ASP A 81 -15.34 -16.69 -4.41
N ASP A 82 -16.26 -16.16 -5.23
CA ASP A 82 -17.65 -16.63 -5.31
C ASP A 82 -17.73 -18.09 -5.81
N THR A 83 -16.79 -18.53 -6.65
CA THR A 83 -16.72 -19.91 -7.16
C THR A 83 -16.28 -20.92 -6.10
N ILE A 84 -15.41 -20.51 -5.17
CA ILE A 84 -14.87 -21.37 -4.09
C ILE A 84 -15.60 -21.19 -2.74
N GLY A 85 -16.58 -20.29 -2.66
CA GLY A 85 -17.37 -20.02 -1.46
C GLY A 85 -16.60 -19.31 -0.33
N GLU A 86 -15.48 -18.67 -0.63
CA GLU A 86 -14.62 -18.02 0.36
C GLU A 86 -15.03 -16.56 0.57
N LEU A 87 -15.33 -16.16 1.81
CA LEU A 87 -15.66 -14.77 2.09
C LEU A 87 -14.39 -13.91 2.10
N LYS A 88 -14.40 -12.79 1.36
CA LYS A 88 -13.30 -11.80 1.29
C LYS A 88 -12.67 -11.41 2.64
N ARG A 89 -13.45 -11.41 3.72
CA ARG A 89 -13.02 -11.05 5.09
C ARG A 89 -12.19 -12.13 5.80
N ASN A 90 -12.24 -13.38 5.34
CA ASN A 90 -11.58 -14.52 5.99
C ASN A 90 -10.18 -14.80 5.41
N ARG A 91 -9.78 -14.06 4.39
CA ARG A 91 -8.59 -14.37 3.60
C ARG A 91 -7.34 -13.79 4.23
N ASN A 92 -6.29 -14.61 4.32
CA ASN A 92 -4.98 -14.17 4.77
C ASN A 92 -4.00 -13.85 3.63
N ASN A 93 -4.29 -14.27 2.38
CA ASN A 93 -3.39 -14.17 1.23
C ASN A 93 -4.06 -13.54 0.00
N LEU A 94 -3.29 -13.25 -1.04
CA LEU A 94 -3.82 -12.90 -2.36
C LEU A 94 -4.07 -14.15 -3.22
N GLY A 95 -5.06 -14.09 -4.11
CA GLY A 95 -5.47 -15.21 -4.95
C GLY A 95 -4.60 -15.24 -6.18
N GLU A 96 -4.34 -16.43 -6.70
CA GLU A 96 -3.42 -16.60 -7.83
C GLU A 96 -3.82 -15.77 -9.05
N VAL A 97 -5.13 -15.73 -9.36
CA VAL A 97 -5.67 -14.88 -10.44
C VAL A 97 -5.37 -13.41 -10.19
N PHE A 98 -5.61 -12.89 -8.99
CA PHE A 98 -5.30 -11.48 -8.68
C PHE A 98 -3.81 -11.20 -8.79
N LEU A 99 -2.97 -12.08 -8.25
CA LEU A 99 -1.52 -11.94 -8.29
C LEU A 99 -1.00 -11.87 -9.73
N SER A 100 -1.45 -12.80 -10.59
CA SER A 100 -1.03 -12.84 -11.98
C SER A 100 -1.48 -11.58 -12.72
N MET A 101 -2.75 -11.22 -12.61
CA MET A 101 -3.30 -10.06 -13.32
C MET A 101 -2.69 -8.74 -12.84
N TYR A 102 -2.42 -8.61 -11.54
CA TYR A 102 -1.77 -7.44 -10.98
C TYR A 102 -0.32 -7.32 -11.44
N LYS A 103 0.43 -8.42 -11.53
CA LYS A 103 1.79 -8.40 -12.07
C LYS A 103 1.80 -7.89 -13.51
N GLU A 104 1.05 -8.57 -14.39
CA GLU A 104 1.02 -8.28 -15.83
C GLU A 104 0.51 -6.87 -16.16
N ARG A 105 -0.58 -6.45 -15.52
CA ARG A 105 -1.27 -5.21 -15.90
C ARG A 105 -0.86 -3.98 -15.11
N ILE A 106 -0.13 -4.15 -14.00
CA ILE A 106 0.25 -3.04 -13.13
C ILE A 106 1.76 -3.01 -12.94
N LEU A 107 2.36 -4.07 -12.40
CA LEU A 107 3.80 -4.04 -12.07
C LEU A 107 4.70 -4.01 -13.30
N ASP A 108 4.37 -4.76 -14.35
CA ASP A 108 5.19 -4.84 -15.56
C ASP A 108 5.11 -3.57 -16.42
N ILE A 109 4.09 -2.73 -16.17
CA ILE A 109 3.88 -1.46 -16.86
C ILE A 109 4.45 -0.28 -16.06
N PHE A 110 4.51 -0.41 -14.72
CA PHE A 110 4.99 0.65 -13.86
C PHE A 110 6.51 0.82 -13.97
N ASP A 111 6.95 2.04 -14.30
CA ASP A 111 8.37 2.37 -14.40
C ASP A 111 9.00 2.56 -13.02
N PHE A 112 9.51 1.46 -12.46
CA PHE A 112 10.21 1.47 -11.19
C PHE A 112 11.53 2.26 -11.26
N ASP A 113 12.21 2.30 -12.40
CA ASP A 113 13.51 2.96 -12.51
C ASP A 113 13.36 4.48 -12.41
N ILE A 114 12.34 5.05 -13.07
CA ILE A 114 11.96 6.46 -12.93
C ILE A 114 11.53 6.74 -11.49
N PHE A 115 10.61 5.94 -10.93
CA PHE A 115 10.11 6.14 -9.58
C PHE A 115 11.24 6.16 -8.53
N ILE A 116 12.18 5.23 -8.63
CA ILE A 116 13.34 5.15 -7.75
C ILE A 116 14.28 6.34 -7.95
N SER A 117 14.49 6.78 -9.19
CA SER A 117 15.34 7.93 -9.48
C SER A 117 14.79 9.21 -8.86
N GLU A 118 13.48 9.47 -9.00
CA GLU A 118 12.81 10.59 -8.35
C GLU A 118 12.96 10.58 -6.82
N LEU A 119 12.79 9.39 -6.20
CA LEU A 119 12.96 9.24 -4.75
C LEU A 119 14.39 9.55 -4.30
N LYS A 120 15.40 9.14 -5.08
CA LYS A 120 16.81 9.44 -4.80
C LYS A 120 17.10 10.93 -4.93
N GLU A 121 16.59 11.58 -5.97
CA GLU A 121 16.75 13.02 -6.19
C GLU A 121 16.16 13.84 -5.06
N SER A 122 14.99 13.44 -4.56
CA SER A 122 14.34 14.08 -3.41
C SER A 122 14.88 13.61 -2.06
N LYS A 123 15.95 12.80 -2.02
CA LYS A 123 16.60 12.24 -0.82
C LYS A 123 15.68 11.40 0.07
N ASN A 124 14.60 10.85 -0.47
CA ASN A 124 13.68 9.98 0.24
C ASN A 124 14.25 8.55 0.29
N ASN A 125 14.81 8.16 1.42
CA ASN A 125 15.45 6.87 1.61
C ASN A 125 14.56 5.85 2.32
N LYS A 126 13.52 6.28 3.03
CA LYS A 126 12.59 5.45 3.80
C LYS A 126 11.17 5.69 3.34
N VAL A 127 10.71 4.84 2.43
CA VAL A 127 9.45 5.02 1.69
C VAL A 127 8.42 4.04 2.24
N VAL A 128 7.24 4.51 2.63
CA VAL A 128 6.15 3.61 3.07
C VAL A 128 5.04 3.51 2.04
N PHE A 129 4.63 2.29 1.70
CA PHE A 129 3.44 2.02 0.89
C PHE A 129 2.23 1.70 1.76
N PHE A 130 1.12 2.38 1.49
CA PHE A 130 -0.10 2.30 2.28
C PHE A 130 -1.29 1.69 1.53
N CYS A 131 -1.97 0.79 2.22
CA CYS A 131 -3.23 0.16 1.85
C CYS A 131 -4.03 -0.12 3.14
N VAL A 132 -5.25 -0.67 3.08
CA VAL A 132 -6.13 -0.72 4.27
C VAL A 132 -5.97 -1.98 5.11
N GLU A 133 -5.77 -3.13 4.48
CA GLU A 133 -5.69 -4.44 5.11
C GLU A 133 -4.56 -4.46 6.17
N GLU A 134 -4.75 -5.17 7.28
CA GLU A 134 -3.74 -5.28 8.34
C GLU A 134 -2.48 -5.99 7.86
N LYS A 135 -2.65 -7.20 7.31
CA LYS A 135 -1.55 -8.04 6.81
C LYS A 135 -1.12 -7.61 5.41
N ALA A 136 0.19 -7.54 5.18
CA ALA A 136 0.73 -7.15 3.88
C ALA A 136 0.40 -8.20 2.82
N GLU A 137 0.45 -9.48 3.20
CA GLU A 137 0.17 -10.67 2.38
C GLU A 137 -1.26 -10.68 1.82
N ALA A 138 -2.18 -9.97 2.46
CA ALA A 138 -3.56 -9.83 2.06
C ALA A 138 -3.83 -8.62 1.14
N CYS A 139 -2.84 -7.77 0.85
CA CYS A 139 -2.99 -6.59 -0.02
C CYS A 139 -1.89 -6.51 -1.09
N HIS A 140 -2.20 -5.85 -2.21
CA HIS A 140 -1.29 -5.61 -3.33
C HIS A 140 0.02 -4.90 -2.97
N ARG A 141 0.07 -4.19 -1.82
CA ARG A 141 1.29 -3.54 -1.33
C ARG A 141 2.45 -4.53 -1.12
N SER A 142 2.17 -5.77 -0.73
CA SER A 142 3.21 -6.81 -0.61
C SER A 142 3.79 -7.18 -1.98
N ILE A 143 2.96 -7.23 -3.03
CA ILE A 143 3.44 -7.52 -4.39
C ILE A 143 4.39 -6.41 -4.86
N VAL A 144 4.03 -5.14 -4.61
CA VAL A 144 4.89 -3.98 -4.94
C VAL A 144 6.22 -4.09 -4.20
N THR A 145 6.20 -4.32 -2.89
CA THR A 145 7.45 -4.43 -2.12
C THR A 145 8.26 -5.67 -2.46
N ASN A 146 7.64 -6.78 -2.85
CA ASN A 146 8.35 -7.96 -3.31
C ASN A 146 9.14 -7.68 -4.59
N LYS A 147 8.55 -6.96 -5.55
CA LYS A 147 9.26 -6.51 -6.76
C LYS A 147 10.46 -5.63 -6.42
N LEU A 148 10.31 -4.72 -5.46
CA LEU A 148 11.43 -3.89 -4.98
C LEU A 148 12.50 -4.74 -4.25
N GLY A 149 12.09 -5.78 -3.54
CA GLY A 149 13.00 -6.76 -2.93
C GLY A 149 13.81 -7.54 -3.97
N GLU A 150 13.17 -7.96 -5.07
CA GLU A 150 13.84 -8.59 -6.22
C GLU A 150 14.86 -7.65 -6.88
N MET A 151 14.62 -6.34 -6.84
CA MET A 151 15.58 -5.30 -7.27
C MET A 151 16.70 -5.02 -6.25
N GLY A 152 16.73 -5.74 -5.12
CA GLY A 152 17.77 -5.64 -4.11
C GLY A 152 17.51 -4.63 -2.99
N TYR A 153 16.30 -4.08 -2.87
CA TYR A 153 15.96 -3.16 -1.78
C TYR A 153 15.50 -3.89 -0.51
N LYS A 154 15.77 -3.29 0.65
CA LYS A 154 15.34 -3.81 1.95
C LYS A 154 13.85 -3.54 2.17
N ILE A 155 13.11 -4.58 2.54
CA ILE A 155 11.66 -4.53 2.78
C ILE A 155 11.33 -4.74 4.26
N ILE A 156 10.43 -3.93 4.81
CA ILE A 156 9.98 -3.98 6.21
C ILE A 156 8.45 -3.87 6.27
N HIS A 157 7.78 -4.73 7.02
CA HIS A 157 6.33 -4.67 7.22
C HIS A 157 6.01 -4.12 8.62
N LEU A 158 5.25 -3.03 8.70
CA LEU A 158 4.94 -2.28 9.93
C LEU A 158 3.61 -2.68 10.57
#